data_AF-A0A920PAG3-F1
#
_entry.id   AF-A0A920PAG3-F1
#
_cell.length_a   1.000
_cell.length_b   1.000
_cell.length_c   1.000
_cell.angle_alpha   90.00
_cell.angle_beta   90.00
_cell.angle_gamma   90.00
#
_symmetry.space_group_name_H-M   'P 1'
#
loop_
_entity.id
_entity.type
_entity.pdbx_description
1 polymer ?
#
loop_
_entity_poly.entity_id
_entity_poly.type
_entity_poly.pdbx_seq_one_letter_code
_entity_poly.pdbx_strand_id
1 'polypeptide(L)'
;MLYVDSLIGKHTVNTMPDATLEAFLDHGNATTAVNTDLDQAEQAIEAIINAGISLTSITDKLLSDGVKAFADSFELLLDNIEGKRAQLLKSQPGVANTG
;
A
#
# COMPACT_ATOMS: atom_id res chain seq x y z
N MET A 1 6.18 -12.05 13.04
CA MET A 1 5.94 -11.13 11.91
C MET A 1 6.23 -9.69 12.31
N LEU A 2 7.17 -9.00 11.66
CA LEU A 2 7.67 -7.68 12.13
C LEU A 2 6.58 -6.61 12.23
N TYR A 3 5.83 -6.34 11.16
CA TYR A 3 4.85 -5.24 11.13
C TYR A 3 3.48 -5.59 11.73
N VAL A 4 3.12 -6.87 11.77
CA VAL A 4 1.81 -7.29 12.30
C VAL A 4 1.88 -7.42 13.82
N ASP A 5 2.83 -8.21 14.33
CA ASP A 5 2.90 -8.53 15.77
C ASP A 5 3.20 -7.27 16.61
N SER A 6 4.06 -6.38 16.12
CA SER A 6 4.48 -5.18 16.88
C SER A 6 3.44 -4.05 16.90
N LEU A 7 2.44 -4.08 16.01
CA LEU A 7 1.47 -2.97 15.83
C LEU A 7 0.05 -3.33 16.27
N ILE A 8 -0.12 -4.40 17.05
CA ILE A 8 -1.42 -4.79 17.60
C ILE A 8 -1.82 -3.81 18.72
N GLY A 9 -2.96 -3.16 18.54
CA GLY A 9 -3.49 -2.14 19.45
C GLY A 9 -5.01 -2.10 19.50
N LYS A 10 -5.55 -1.50 20.56
CA LYS A 10 -7.00 -1.22 20.64
C LYS A 10 -7.34 -0.07 19.70
N HIS A 11 -8.50 -0.17 19.03
CA HIS A 11 -8.99 0.87 18.11
C HIS A 11 -8.10 1.10 16.86
N THR A 12 -7.32 0.11 16.46
CA THR A 12 -6.49 0.14 15.24
C THR A 12 -6.91 -0.95 14.25
N VAL A 13 -6.62 -0.75 12.97
CA VAL A 13 -6.78 -1.76 11.92
C VAL A 13 -5.44 -1.92 11.21
N ASN A 14 -5.05 -3.16 10.92
CA ASN A 14 -3.96 -3.48 10.02
C ASN A 14 -4.55 -4.16 8.77
N THR A 15 -4.43 -3.52 7.61
CA THR A 15 -4.88 -4.09 6.33
C THR A 15 -3.75 -4.91 5.73
N MET A 16 -3.95 -6.21 5.66
CA MET A 16 -2.93 -7.17 5.26
C MET A 16 -3.28 -7.83 3.92
N PRO A 17 -2.30 -8.05 3.03
CA PRO A 17 -2.45 -9.00 1.93
C PRO A 17 -2.70 -10.43 2.44
N ASP A 18 -3.34 -11.27 1.63
CA ASP A 18 -3.69 -12.65 1.99
C ASP A 18 -2.47 -13.46 2.46
N ALA A 19 -1.33 -13.36 1.76
CA ALA A 19 -0.11 -14.05 2.15
C ALA A 19 0.43 -13.61 3.53
N THR A 20 0.27 -12.33 3.88
CA THR A 20 0.67 -11.82 5.21
C THR A 20 -0.29 -12.32 6.28
N LEU A 21 -1.59 -12.39 5.97
CA LEU A 21 -2.59 -12.97 6.87
C LEU A 21 -2.32 -14.46 7.11
N GLU A 22 -2.03 -15.24 6.08
CA GLU A 22 -1.69 -16.66 6.19
C GLU A 22 -0.44 -16.88 7.06
N ALA A 23 0.61 -16.10 6.83
CA ALA A 23 1.82 -16.15 7.66
C ALA A 23 1.54 -15.82 9.12
N PHE A 24 0.66 -14.83 9.38
CA PHE A 24 0.23 -14.50 10.73
C PHE A 24 -0.60 -15.63 11.38
N LEU A 25 -1.45 -16.33 10.63
CA LEU A 25 -2.23 -17.45 11.15
C LEU A 25 -1.37 -18.67 11.51
N ASP A 26 -0.30 -18.92 10.76
CA ASP A 26 0.62 -20.05 11.00
C ASP A 26 1.54 -19.79 12.21
N HIS A 27 2.14 -18.60 12.29
CA HIS A 27 3.21 -18.31 13.26
C HIS A 27 3.25 -16.86 13.78
N GLY A 28 2.14 -16.13 13.68
CA GLY A 28 2.01 -14.79 14.26
C GLY A 28 1.82 -14.80 15.79
N ASN A 29 2.03 -13.65 16.42
CA ASN A 29 1.79 -13.48 17.85
C ASN A 29 0.71 -12.41 18.11
N ALA A 30 -0.47 -12.83 18.55
CA ALA A 30 -1.60 -11.96 18.81
C ALA A 30 -1.56 -11.32 20.21
N THR A 31 -0.55 -10.49 20.47
CA THR A 31 -0.39 -9.76 21.74
C THR A 31 -0.41 -8.25 21.49
N THR A 32 -1.15 -7.48 22.30
CA THR A 32 -1.11 -6.01 22.23
C THR A 32 0.31 -5.51 22.47
N ALA A 33 0.90 -4.85 21.47
CA ALA A 33 2.31 -4.47 21.48
C ALA A 33 2.56 -3.03 21.00
N VAL A 34 1.55 -2.33 20.48
CA VAL A 34 1.73 -0.99 19.89
C VAL A 34 2.28 0.07 20.86
N ASN A 35 2.10 -0.14 22.17
CA ASN A 35 2.59 0.75 23.23
C ASN A 35 3.79 0.17 23.99
N THR A 36 4.41 -0.89 23.47
CA THR A 36 5.59 -1.51 24.08
C THR A 36 6.84 -0.70 23.73
N ASP A 37 7.71 -0.50 24.71
CA ASP A 37 9.05 0.11 24.58
C ASP A 37 9.05 1.49 23.87
N LEU A 38 8.09 2.36 24.21
CA LEU A 38 7.99 3.72 23.64
C LEU A 38 9.28 4.53 23.79
N ASP A 39 9.97 4.42 24.93
CA ASP A 39 11.27 5.08 25.15
C ASP A 39 12.31 4.66 24.10
N GLN A 40 12.31 3.39 23.70
CA GLN A 40 13.21 2.89 22.65
C GLN A 40 12.81 3.42 21.28
N ALA A 41 11.51 3.52 21.00
CA ALA A 41 11.01 4.09 19.75
C ALA A 41 11.40 5.58 19.62
N GLU A 42 11.29 6.35 20.70
CA GLU A 42 11.73 7.75 20.76
C GLU A 42 13.24 7.88 20.52
N GLN A 43 14.05 7.07 21.21
CA GLN A 43 15.50 7.04 21.01
C GLN A 43 15.90 6.70 19.57
N ALA A 44 15.18 5.79 18.91
CA ALA A 44 15.43 5.46 17.51
C ALA A 44 15.18 6.66 16.58
N ILE A 45 14.11 7.41 16.82
CA ILE A 45 13.81 8.65 16.08
C ILE A 45 14.88 9.72 16.32
N GLU A 46 15.30 9.92 17.58
CA GLU A 46 16.38 10.84 17.91
C GLU A 46 17.70 10.47 17.24
N ALA A 47 18.04 9.17 17.22
CA ALA A 47 19.26 8.69 16.56
C ALA A 47 19.25 8.98 15.05
N ILE A 48 18.11 8.83 14.39
CA ILE A 48 17.93 9.19 12.97
C ILE A 48 18.20 10.69 12.76
N ILE A 49 17.60 11.54 13.61
CA ILE A 49 17.78 12.99 13.53
C ILE A 49 19.23 13.39 13.79
N ASN A 50 19.87 12.81 14.81
CA ASN A 50 21.26 13.06 15.16
C ASN A 50 22.26 12.60 14.09
N ALA A 51 21.88 11.60 13.28
CA ALA A 51 22.63 11.20 12.10
C ALA A 51 22.49 12.19 10.91
N GLY A 52 21.74 13.29 11.08
CA GLY A 52 21.50 14.30 10.05
C GLY A 52 20.43 13.89 9.04
N ILE A 53 19.65 12.84 9.32
CA ILE A 53 18.60 12.36 8.42
C ILE A 53 17.32 13.16 8.68
N SER A 54 16.86 13.89 7.66
CA SER A 54 15.62 14.67 7.75
C SER A 54 14.40 13.77 7.55
N LEU A 55 13.68 13.48 8.64
CA LEU A 55 12.38 12.79 8.57
C LEU A 55 11.38 13.56 7.71
N THR A 56 11.35 14.89 7.79
CA THR A 56 10.50 15.74 6.93
C THR A 56 10.77 15.50 5.45
N SER A 57 12.04 15.53 5.04
CA SER A 57 12.40 15.31 3.63
C SER A 57 12.01 13.90 3.16
N ILE A 58 12.16 12.90 4.02
CA ILE A 58 11.74 11.51 3.73
C ILE A 58 10.22 11.43 3.58
N THR A 59 9.46 12.00 4.52
CA THR A 59 7.99 11.95 4.48
C THR A 59 7.44 12.73 3.30
N ASP A 60 8.02 13.87 2.94
CA ASP A 60 7.64 14.66 1.77
C ASP A 60 7.87 13.86 0.47
N LYS A 61 9.02 13.20 0.38
CA LYS A 61 9.33 12.33 -0.76
C LYS A 61 8.37 11.15 -0.85
N LEU A 62 8.14 10.44 0.25
CA LEU A 62 7.23 9.28 0.29
C LEU A 62 5.79 9.68 -0.08
N LEU A 63 5.33 10.85 0.37
CA LEU A 63 4.02 11.38 0.01
C LEU A 63 3.95 11.67 -1.49
N SER A 64 4.94 12.40 -2.04
CA SER A 64 4.96 12.74 -3.46
C SER A 64 5.05 11.50 -4.35
N ASP A 65 5.92 10.55 -4.00
CA ASP A 65 6.07 9.29 -4.73
C ASP A 65 4.77 8.46 -4.65
N GLY A 66 4.12 8.43 -3.48
CA GLY A 66 2.86 7.73 -3.27
C GLY A 66 1.74 8.29 -4.14
N VAL A 67 1.54 9.62 -4.14
CA VAL A 67 0.54 10.27 -5.01
C VAL A 67 0.81 9.96 -6.48
N LYS A 68 2.08 10.02 -6.91
CA LYS A 68 2.46 9.67 -8.28
C LYS A 68 2.13 8.21 -8.60
N ALA A 69 2.50 7.27 -7.74
CA ALA A 69 2.24 5.84 -7.97
C ALA A 69 0.74 5.53 -8.10
N PHE A 70 -0.10 6.21 -7.32
CA PHE A 70 -1.56 6.09 -7.43
C PHE A 70 -2.07 6.67 -8.76
N ALA A 71 -1.60 7.85 -9.17
CA ALA A 71 -1.97 8.46 -10.45
C ALA A 71 -1.57 7.57 -11.64
N ASP A 72 -0.32 7.11 -11.66
CA ASP A 72 0.21 6.22 -12.71
C ASP A 72 -0.59 4.92 -12.79
N SER A 73 -0.96 4.33 -11.64
CA SER A 73 -1.79 3.11 -11.59
C SER A 73 -3.21 3.34 -12.12
N PHE A 74 -3.76 4.54 -11.90
CA PHE A 74 -5.09 4.90 -12.39
C PHE A 74 -5.10 5.16 -13.90
N GLU A 75 -4.08 5.85 -14.43
CA GLU A 75 -3.90 6.02 -15.88
C GLU A 75 -3.77 4.66 -16.57
N LEU A 76 -2.95 3.76 -16.02
CA LEU A 76 -2.83 2.39 -16.53
C LEU A 76 -4.17 1.63 -16.52
N LEU A 77 -5.01 1.82 -15.49
CA LEU A 77 -6.35 1.24 -15.45
C LEU A 77 -7.22 1.76 -16.60
N LEU A 78 -7.22 3.07 -16.86
CA LEU A 78 -7.99 3.68 -17.94
C LEU A 78 -7.53 3.20 -19.32
N ASP A 79 -6.22 3.11 -19.54
CA ASP A 79 -5.63 2.60 -20.78
C ASP A 79 -6.04 1.14 -21.05
N ASN A 80 -6.05 0.31 -20.00
CA ASN A 80 -6.51 -1.07 -20.09
C ASN A 80 -7.99 -1.17 -20.46
N ILE A 81 -8.84 -0.30 -19.89
CA ILE A 81 -10.27 -0.24 -20.22
C ILE A 81 -10.47 0.19 -21.67
N GLU A 82 -9.76 1.23 -22.13
CA GLU A 82 -9.79 1.71 -23.51
C GLU A 82 -9.36 0.61 -24.48
N GLY A 83 -8.23 -0.05 -24.19
CA GLY A 83 -7.72 -1.17 -24.98
C GLY A 83 -8.74 -2.30 -25.09
N LYS A 84 -9.40 -2.65 -23.97
CA LYS A 84 -10.44 -3.68 -23.97
C LYS A 84 -11.67 -3.24 -24.78
N ARG A 85 -12.12 -1.99 -24.66
CA ARG A 85 -13.24 -1.44 -25.44
C ARG A 85 -12.97 -1.52 -26.94
N ALA A 86 -11.78 -1.08 -27.38
CA ALA A 86 -11.40 -1.11 -28.78
C ALA A 86 -11.36 -2.54 -29.35
N GLN A 87 -10.88 -3.52 -28.58
CA GLN A 87 -10.91 -4.93 -28.99
C GLN A 87 -12.33 -5.46 -29.18
N LEU A 88 -13.24 -5.12 -28.27
CA LEU A 88 -14.64 -5.57 -28.35
C LEU A 88 -15.37 -4.97 -29.55
N LEU A 89 -15.15 -3.68 -29.86
CA LEU A 89 -15.75 -3.02 -31.03
C LEU A 89 -15.26 -3.64 -32.36
N LYS A 90 -13.98 -4.02 -32.44
CA LYS A 90 -13.42 -4.71 -33.62
C LYS A 90 -13.93 -6.15 -33.78
N SER A 91 -14.33 -6.78 -32.68
CA SER A 91 -14.75 -8.18 -32.65
C SER A 91 -16.26 -8.38 -32.85
N GLN A 92 -17.04 -7.30 -33.02
CA GLN A 92 -18.44 -7.40 -33.42
C GLN A 92 -18.56 -7.70 -34.92
N PRO A 93 -19.10 -8.86 -35.33
CA PRO A 93 -19.46 -9.10 -36.73
C PRO A 93 -20.71 -8.26 -37.05
N GLY A 94 -20.57 -7.36 -38.01
CA GLY A 94 -21.64 -6.65 -38.74
C GLY A 94 -23.00 -6.49 -38.05
N VAL A 95 -23.25 -5.31 -37.47
CA VAL A 95 -24.57 -4.71 -37.64
C VAL A 95 -24.62 -4.26 -39.10
N ALA A 96 -25.05 -5.17 -39.97
CA ALA A 96 -25.27 -4.89 -41.38
C ALA A 96 -26.25 -3.72 -41.48
N ASN A 97 -25.76 -2.63 -42.05
CA ASN A 97 -26.53 -1.48 -42.44
C ASN A 97 -27.46 -1.92 -43.58
N THR A 98 -28.68 -2.35 -43.27
CA THR A 98 -29.74 -2.59 -44.27
C THR A 98 -30.44 -1.27 -44.54
N GLY A 99 -29.95 -0.55 -45.55
CA GLY A 99 -30.79 0.35 -46.33
C GLY A 99 -31.74 -0.40 -47.25
#